data_AF-Q3B5R7-F1
#
_entry.id   AF-Q3B5R7-F1
#
_cell.length_a   1.000
_cell.length_b   1.000
_cell.length_c   1.000
_cell.angle_alpha   90.00
_cell.angle_beta   90.00
_cell.angle_gamma   90.00
#
_symmetry.space_group_name_H-M   'P 1'
#
loop_
_entity.id
_entity.type
_entity.pdbx_description
1 polymer ?
#
loop_
_entity_poly.entity_id
_entity_poly.type
_entity_poly.pdbx_seq_one_letter_code
_entity_poly.pdbx_strand_id
1 'polypeptide(L)'
;MKNTSAAPTVPSPALWLAITLLWGTVFYATSVYMLRLASQQLAGGLFDPSGEAVLNVYGMHAVLLVSFALIAMTARMALDPGANSQIRRWEAVKGGYGEKVFISLSGSIATGFFFTILTALTWTASSELFPAGSALSLSVVFLASFYNIGAGLSASLLVGLVFFLSGIGKKA
;
A
#
# COMPACT_ATOMS: atom_id res chain seq x y z
N MET A 1 -19.84 -34.77 -12.02
CA MET A 1 -19.26 -33.64 -12.78
C MET A 1 -18.00 -33.19 -12.06
N LYS A 2 -16.82 -33.27 -12.69
CA LYS A 2 -15.58 -32.73 -12.12
C LYS A 2 -15.71 -31.20 -12.11
N ASN A 3 -15.63 -30.58 -10.94
CA ASN A 3 -15.43 -29.13 -10.83
C ASN A 3 -14.06 -28.82 -11.42
N THR A 4 -14.03 -28.47 -12.71
CA THR A 4 -12.87 -27.83 -13.33
C THR A 4 -12.65 -26.51 -12.61
N SER A 5 -11.68 -26.49 -11.70
CA SER A 5 -11.13 -25.27 -11.12
C SER A 5 -10.84 -24.31 -12.27
N ALA A 6 -11.59 -23.21 -12.37
CA ALA A 6 -11.36 -22.17 -13.35
C ALA A 6 -9.86 -21.81 -13.35
N ALA A 7 -9.26 -21.78 -14.55
CA ALA A 7 -7.88 -21.34 -14.71
C ALA A 7 -7.72 -19.94 -14.09
N PRO A 8 -6.55 -19.59 -13.53
CA PRO A 8 -6.34 -18.28 -12.93
C PRO A 8 -6.56 -17.20 -13.99
N THR A 9 -7.71 -16.53 -13.95
CA THR A 9 -7.98 -15.41 -14.84
C THR A 9 -7.17 -14.22 -14.34
N VAL A 10 -6.36 -13.66 -15.22
CA VAL A 10 -5.69 -12.38 -15.00
C VAL A 10 -6.71 -11.38 -14.44
N PRO A 11 -6.41 -10.65 -13.34
CA PRO A 11 -7.33 -9.67 -12.80
C PRO A 11 -7.78 -8.72 -13.90
N SER A 12 -9.08 -8.51 -14.03
CA SER A 12 -9.59 -7.54 -15.00
C SER A 12 -9.00 -6.16 -14.71
N PRO A 13 -8.81 -5.30 -15.72
CA PRO A 13 -8.28 -3.95 -15.49
C PRO A 13 -9.08 -3.17 -14.45
N ALA A 14 -10.41 -3.34 -14.43
CA ALA A 14 -11.29 -2.76 -13.42
C ALA A 14 -10.98 -3.26 -12.00
N LEU A 15 -10.78 -4.58 -11.81
CA LEU A 15 -10.43 -5.14 -10.51
C LEU A 15 -9.03 -4.68 -10.06
N TRP A 16 -8.06 -4.59 -10.98
CA TRP A 16 -6.72 -4.09 -10.69
C TRP A 16 -6.74 -2.63 -10.22
N LEU A 17 -7.49 -1.78 -10.91
CA LEU A 17 -7.68 -0.38 -10.52
C LEU A 17 -8.40 -0.27 -9.18
N ALA A 18 -9.46 -1.06 -8.96
CA ALA A 18 -10.20 -1.06 -7.70
C ALA A 18 -9.31 -1.46 -6.51
N ILE A 19 -8.50 -2.51 -6.65
CA ILE A 19 -7.53 -2.93 -5.62
C ILE A 19 -6.48 -1.84 -5.39
N THR A 20 -5.95 -1.25 -6.46
CA THR A 20 -4.93 -0.20 -6.36
C THR A 20 -5.47 1.04 -5.66
N LEU A 21 -6.68 1.47 -6.01
CA LEU A 21 -7.34 2.60 -5.35
C LEU A 21 -7.64 2.26 -3.90
N LEU A 22 -8.22 1.10 -3.59
CA LEU A 22 -8.53 0.69 -2.21
C LEU A 22 -7.30 0.73 -1.30
N TRP A 23 -6.23 0.03 -1.70
CA TRP A 23 -5.00 0.01 -0.90
C TRP A 23 -4.31 1.36 -0.91
N GLY A 24 -4.32 2.07 -2.04
CA GLY A 24 -3.78 3.42 -2.13
C GLY A 24 -4.50 4.41 -1.21
N THR A 25 -5.81 4.32 -1.03
CA THR A 25 -6.56 5.13 -0.06
C THR A 25 -6.11 4.83 1.36
N VAL A 26 -6.02 3.54 1.71
CA VAL A 26 -5.58 3.11 3.04
C VAL A 26 -4.18 3.65 3.33
N PHE A 27 -3.25 3.43 2.41
CA PHE A 27 -1.87 3.90 2.56
C PHE A 27 -1.76 5.43 2.56
N TYR A 28 -2.57 6.14 1.79
CA TYR A 28 -2.61 7.60 1.82
C TYR A 28 -3.05 8.09 3.20
N ALA A 29 -4.17 7.58 3.72
CA ALA A 29 -4.70 7.98 5.01
C ALA A 29 -3.71 7.68 6.15
N THR A 30 -3.11 6.48 6.16
CA THR A 30 -2.10 6.15 7.16
C THR A 30 -0.85 7.01 7.01
N SER A 31 -0.40 7.29 5.79
CA SER A 31 0.76 8.17 5.56
C SER A 31 0.53 9.59 6.03
N VAL A 32 -0.65 10.17 5.78
CA VAL A 32 -1.01 11.51 6.29
C VAL A 32 -0.97 11.53 7.82
N TYR A 33 -1.53 10.51 8.46
CA TYR A 33 -1.49 10.38 9.92
C TYR A 33 -0.05 10.28 10.45
N MET A 34 0.79 9.46 9.82
CA MET A 34 2.19 9.31 10.23
C MET A 34 3.03 10.56 9.98
N LEU A 35 2.76 11.29 8.89
CA LEU A 35 3.39 12.58 8.59
C LEU A 35 3.01 13.63 9.64
N ARG A 36 1.74 13.67 10.05
CA ARG A 36 1.28 14.54 11.15
C ARG A 36 1.98 14.21 12.45
N LEU A 37 2.05 12.93 12.82
CA LEU A 37 2.72 12.47 14.04
C LEU A 37 4.23 12.81 14.03
N ALA A 38 4.90 12.55 12.90
CA ALA A 38 6.32 12.88 12.74
C ALA A 38 6.57 14.39 12.76
N SER A 39 5.66 15.20 12.18
CA SER A 39 5.74 16.66 12.22
C SER A 39 5.54 17.21 13.63
N GLN A 40 4.62 16.64 14.42
CA GLN A 40 4.45 17.00 15.83
C GLN A 40 5.73 16.79 16.63
N GLN A 41 6.47 15.71 16.36
CA GLN A 41 7.70 15.41 17.08
C GLN A 41 8.92 16.21 16.62
N LEU A 42 9.09 16.43 15.32
CA LEU A 42 10.33 17.01 14.77
C LEU A 42 10.20 18.47 14.33
N ALA A 43 8.99 18.94 14.06
CA ALA A 43 8.73 20.24 13.44
C ALA A 43 7.65 21.03 14.17
N GLY A 44 7.30 20.68 15.41
CA GLY A 44 6.30 21.40 16.20
C GLY A 44 4.86 21.33 15.65
N GLY A 45 4.57 20.35 14.79
CA GLY A 45 3.21 20.14 14.25
C GLY A 45 2.84 21.03 13.07
N LEU A 46 3.81 21.58 12.33
CA LEU A 46 3.55 22.42 11.16
C LEU A 46 2.76 21.71 10.04
N PHE A 47 2.86 20.38 9.94
CA PHE A 47 2.00 19.58 9.07
C PHE A 47 0.75 19.13 9.84
N ASP A 48 -0.28 19.98 9.82
CA ASP A 48 -1.59 19.68 10.39
C ASP A 48 -2.73 20.02 9.41
N PRO A 49 -2.93 19.21 8.35
CA PRO A 49 -3.94 19.49 7.36
C PRO A 49 -5.36 19.27 7.89
N SER A 50 -6.29 20.14 7.49
CA SER A 50 -7.72 19.93 7.74
C SER A 50 -8.24 18.69 7.01
N GLY A 51 -9.30 18.07 7.52
CA GLY A 51 -9.91 16.89 6.88
C GLY A 51 -10.36 17.16 5.43
N GLU A 52 -10.82 18.38 5.14
CA GLU A 52 -11.16 18.82 3.79
C GLU A 52 -9.92 18.86 2.88
N ALA A 53 -8.82 19.44 3.35
CA ALA A 53 -7.56 19.45 2.59
C ALA A 53 -7.07 18.03 2.31
N VAL A 54 -7.22 17.11 3.27
CA VAL A 54 -6.87 15.69 3.09
C VAL A 54 -7.69 15.06 1.95
N LEU A 55 -9.00 15.32 1.87
CA LEU A 55 -9.83 14.81 0.78
C LEU A 55 -9.50 15.45 -0.58
N ASN A 56 -9.22 16.75 -0.60
CA ASN A 56 -8.86 17.45 -1.84
C ASN A 56 -7.49 16.98 -2.38
N VAL A 57 -6.49 16.84 -1.51
CA VAL A 57 -5.17 16.31 -1.90
C VAL A 57 -5.25 14.83 -2.27
N TYR A 58 -6.16 14.06 -1.64
CA TYR A 58 -6.43 12.69 -2.05
C TYR A 58 -6.93 12.60 -3.50
N GLY A 59 -7.70 13.57 -3.99
CA GLY A 59 -8.11 13.62 -5.41
C GLY A 59 -6.91 13.64 -6.36
N MET A 60 -5.91 14.47 -6.08
CA MET A 60 -4.65 14.51 -6.84
C MET A 60 -3.85 13.21 -6.67
N HIS A 61 -3.81 12.69 -5.44
CA HIS A 61 -3.15 11.42 -5.14
C HIS A 61 -3.76 10.25 -5.93
N ALA A 62 -5.09 10.18 -6.03
CA ALA A 62 -5.81 9.15 -6.75
C ALA A 62 -5.47 9.13 -8.25
N VAL A 63 -5.30 10.30 -8.88
CA VAL A 63 -4.85 10.41 -10.27
C VAL A 63 -3.44 9.82 -10.44
N LEU A 64 -2.53 10.09 -9.50
CA LEU A 64 -1.19 9.48 -9.48
C LEU A 64 -1.28 7.97 -9.32
N LEU A 65 -2.11 7.47 -8.40
CA LEU A 65 -2.31 6.03 -8.18
C LEU A 65 -2.83 5.33 -9.43
N VAL A 66 -3.82 5.90 -10.12
CA VAL A 66 -4.32 5.37 -11.40
C VAL A 66 -3.20 5.34 -12.43
N SER A 67 -2.39 6.40 -12.53
CA SER A 67 -1.27 6.45 -13.47
C SER A 67 -0.24 5.35 -13.18
N PHE A 68 0.15 5.17 -11.92
CA PHE A 68 1.03 4.07 -11.50
C PHE A 68 0.41 2.69 -11.78
N ALA A 69 -0.89 2.52 -11.52
CA ALA A 69 -1.60 1.27 -11.74
C ALA A 69 -1.57 0.86 -13.22
N LEU A 70 -1.82 1.82 -14.12
CA LEU A 70 -1.79 1.61 -15.55
C LEU A 70 -0.37 1.29 -16.03
N ILE A 71 0.65 2.08 -15.63
CA ILE A 71 2.05 1.82 -15.99
C ILE A 71 2.50 0.43 -15.51
N ALA A 72 2.18 0.07 -14.26
CA ALA A 72 2.52 -1.23 -13.70
C ALA A 72 1.83 -2.38 -14.46
N MET A 73 0.60 -2.17 -14.92
CA MET A 73 -0.12 -3.12 -15.75
C MET A 73 0.56 -3.30 -17.11
N THR A 74 0.92 -2.21 -17.80
CA THR A 74 1.61 -2.28 -19.10
C THR A 74 2.98 -2.93 -18.97
N ALA A 75 3.76 -2.55 -17.96
CA ALA A 75 5.06 -3.15 -17.68
C ALA A 75 4.94 -4.64 -17.38
N ARG A 76 3.93 -5.04 -16.60
CA ARG A 76 3.64 -6.45 -16.35
C ARG A 76 3.30 -7.19 -17.65
N MET A 77 2.44 -6.64 -18.50
CA MET A 77 2.05 -7.28 -19.77
C MET A 77 3.25 -7.43 -20.71
N ALA A 78 4.22 -6.51 -20.68
CA ALA A 78 5.44 -6.60 -21.47
C ALA A 78 6.43 -7.66 -20.91
N LEU A 79 6.58 -7.74 -19.58
CA LEU A 79 7.57 -8.60 -18.92
C LEU A 79 7.10 -10.04 -18.69
N ASP A 80 5.79 -10.24 -18.52
CA ASP A 80 5.18 -11.56 -18.31
C ASP A 80 3.83 -11.66 -19.06
N PRO A 81 3.86 -11.73 -20.41
CA PRO A 81 2.66 -11.73 -21.24
C PRO A 81 1.69 -12.89 -20.92
N GLY A 82 2.24 -14.02 -20.48
CA GLY A 82 1.47 -15.22 -20.10
C GLY A 82 0.98 -15.23 -18.65
N ALA A 83 1.28 -14.19 -17.86
CA ALA A 83 0.99 -14.14 -16.42
C ALA A 83 1.53 -15.36 -15.64
N ASN A 84 2.62 -15.97 -16.11
CA ASN A 84 3.19 -17.20 -15.56
C ASN A 84 3.63 -17.01 -14.10
N SER A 85 4.10 -15.80 -13.74
CA SER A 85 4.44 -15.45 -12.36
C SER A 85 3.23 -15.44 -11.42
N GLN A 86 2.07 -14.98 -11.89
CA GLN A 86 0.84 -14.97 -11.11
C GLN A 86 0.26 -16.37 -10.97
N ILE A 87 0.28 -17.17 -12.05
CA ILE A 87 -0.16 -18.57 -12.02
C ILE A 87 0.67 -19.36 -11.00
N ARG A 88 2.00 -19.24 -11.03
CA ARG A 88 2.89 -19.88 -10.04
C ARG A 88 2.61 -19.43 -8.60
N ARG A 89 2.37 -18.14 -8.38
CA ARG A 89 2.00 -17.62 -7.04
C ARG A 89 0.66 -18.19 -6.57
N TRP A 90 -0.32 -18.25 -7.46
CA TRP A 90 -1.65 -18.78 -7.15
C TRP A 90 -1.61 -20.28 -6.84
N GLU A 91 -0.83 -21.05 -7.60
CA GLU A 91 -0.58 -22.47 -7.33
C GLU A 91 0.14 -22.68 -5.99
N ALA A 92 1.13 -21.85 -5.67
CA ALA A 92 1.79 -21.88 -4.36
C ALA A 92 0.82 -21.56 -3.21
N VAL A 93 -0.04 -20.56 -3.37
CA VAL A 93 -1.08 -20.21 -2.38
C VAL A 93 -2.09 -21.35 -2.20
N LYS A 94 -2.62 -21.91 -3.31
CA LYS A 94 -3.51 -23.08 -3.28
C LYS A 94 -2.86 -24.31 -2.65
N GLY A 95 -1.56 -24.49 -2.85
CA GLY A 95 -0.76 -25.57 -2.27
C GLY A 95 -0.41 -25.39 -0.79
N GLY A 96 -0.97 -24.38 -0.10
CA GLY A 96 -0.74 -24.15 1.33
C GLY A 96 0.57 -23.42 1.66
N TYR A 97 1.34 -22.98 0.65
CA TYR A 97 2.55 -22.17 0.89
C TYR A 97 2.23 -20.71 1.20
N GLY A 98 1.01 -20.25 0.89
CA GLY A 98 0.56 -18.89 1.19
C GLY A 98 0.49 -18.57 2.70
N GLU A 99 0.30 -19.59 3.55
CA GLU A 99 0.22 -19.43 5.01
C GLU A 99 1.59 -19.51 5.69
N LYS A 100 2.61 -20.09 5.04
CA LYS A 100 3.93 -20.35 5.67
C LYS A 100 4.94 -19.21 5.52
N VAL A 101 4.69 -18.22 4.67
CA VAL A 101 5.66 -17.18 4.37
C VAL A 101 4.98 -15.84 4.42
N PHE A 102 5.32 -15.05 5.45
CA PHE A 102 5.19 -13.60 5.47
C PHE A 102 5.45 -13.09 4.04
N ILE A 103 4.41 -12.65 3.33
CA ILE A 103 4.47 -12.36 1.89
C ILE A 103 5.37 -11.12 1.71
N SER A 104 6.68 -11.36 1.71
CA SER A 104 7.80 -10.43 1.65
C SER A 104 7.83 -9.33 2.73
N LEU A 105 8.58 -9.55 3.81
CA LEU A 105 8.96 -8.51 4.79
C LEU A 105 9.55 -7.27 4.09
N SER A 106 10.44 -7.48 3.13
CA SER A 106 11.04 -6.40 2.34
C SER A 106 10.01 -5.69 1.46
N GLY A 107 9.01 -6.43 0.95
CA GLY A 107 7.87 -5.87 0.24
C GLY A 107 7.05 -4.95 1.13
N SER A 108 6.67 -5.39 2.34
CA SER A 108 5.92 -4.56 3.29
C SER A 108 6.69 -3.30 3.70
N ILE A 109 8.00 -3.42 3.94
CA ILE A 109 8.89 -2.28 4.22
C ILE A 109 8.89 -1.31 3.03
N ALA A 110 9.15 -1.82 1.82
CA ALA A 110 9.21 -1.01 0.62
C ALA A 110 7.87 -0.30 0.33
N THR A 111 6.74 -1.00 0.51
CA THR A 111 5.41 -0.43 0.33
C THR A 111 5.15 0.69 1.33
N GLY A 112 5.35 0.46 2.64
CA GLY A 112 5.13 1.49 3.66
C GLY A 112 6.00 2.75 3.43
N PHE A 113 7.26 2.55 3.06
CA PHE A 113 8.19 3.62 2.73
C PHE A 113 7.74 4.39 1.47
N PHE A 114 7.49 3.67 0.37
CA PHE A 114 7.11 4.24 -0.92
C PHE A 114 5.83 5.08 -0.83
N PHE A 115 4.78 4.56 -0.19
CA PHE A 115 3.52 5.29 -0.08
C PHE A 115 3.64 6.53 0.81
N THR A 116 4.50 6.51 1.82
CA THR A 116 4.76 7.70 2.65
C THR A 116 5.42 8.79 1.83
N ILE A 117 6.45 8.44 1.04
CA ILE A 117 7.10 9.39 0.14
C ILE A 117 6.13 9.90 -0.91
N LEU A 118 5.37 9.01 -1.56
CA LEU A 118 4.39 9.41 -2.57
C LEU A 118 3.35 10.37 -2.00
N THR A 119 2.88 10.12 -0.78
CA THR A 119 1.96 11.00 -0.06
C THR A 119 2.62 12.35 0.21
N ALA A 120 3.84 12.38 0.76
CA ALA A 120 4.58 13.60 1.02
C ALA A 120 4.80 14.43 -0.25
N LEU A 121 5.22 13.79 -1.35
CA LEU A 121 5.39 14.45 -2.65
C LEU A 121 4.08 15.02 -3.19
N THR A 122 2.96 14.31 -3.01
CA THR A 122 1.64 14.83 -3.41
C THR A 122 1.29 16.09 -2.62
N TRP A 123 1.53 16.07 -1.31
CA TRP A 123 1.32 17.24 -0.45
C TRP A 123 2.22 18.42 -0.84
N THR A 124 3.51 18.18 -1.04
CA THR A 124 4.46 19.21 -1.47
C THR A 124 4.10 19.77 -2.84
N ALA A 125 3.71 18.94 -3.81
CA ALA A 125 3.26 19.39 -5.13
C ALA A 125 1.96 20.21 -5.05
N SER A 126 1.11 19.94 -4.06
CA SER A 126 -0.13 20.69 -3.81
C SER A 126 0.04 21.93 -2.92
N SER A 127 1.26 22.28 -2.52
CA SER A 127 1.51 23.27 -1.47
C SER A 127 1.03 24.69 -1.80
N GLU A 128 0.96 25.05 -3.09
CA GLU A 128 0.39 26.33 -3.52
C GLU A 128 -1.11 26.45 -3.22
N LEU A 129 -1.83 25.32 -3.21
CA LEU A 129 -3.26 25.24 -2.92
C LEU A 129 -3.52 24.90 -1.44
N PHE A 130 -2.65 24.09 -0.85
CA PHE A 130 -2.77 23.56 0.52
C PHE A 130 -1.45 23.75 1.28
N PRO A 131 -1.30 24.88 2.03
CA PRO A 131 -0.02 25.28 2.63
C PRO A 131 0.62 24.28 3.59
N ALA A 132 -0.15 23.34 4.16
CA ALA A 132 0.41 22.28 5.01
C ALA A 132 1.52 21.50 4.30
N GLY A 133 1.44 21.33 2.97
CA GLY A 133 2.42 20.59 2.18
C GLY A 133 3.83 21.21 2.15
N SER A 134 3.97 22.53 2.32
CA SER A 134 5.28 23.19 2.35
C SER A 134 6.03 23.00 3.67
N ALA A 135 5.35 22.50 4.71
CA ALA A 135 5.93 22.26 6.03
C ALA A 135 6.67 20.90 6.15
N LEU A 136 6.61 20.05 5.11
CA LEU A 136 7.22 18.73 5.14
C LEU A 136 8.73 18.81 4.89
N SER A 137 9.51 18.72 5.96
CA SER A 137 10.97 18.55 5.85
C SER A 137 11.33 17.09 5.56
N LEU A 138 12.53 16.87 5.00
CA LEU A 138 13.02 15.52 4.70
C LEU A 138 13.07 14.62 5.94
N SER A 139 13.44 15.17 7.10
CA SER A 139 13.48 14.43 8.37
C SER A 139 12.09 13.98 8.83
N VAL A 140 11.05 14.80 8.65
CA VAL A 140 9.66 14.43 8.92
C VAL A 140 9.23 13.28 8.02
N VAL A 141 9.54 13.35 6.73
CA VAL A 141 9.19 12.29 5.75
C VAL A 141 9.88 10.98 6.10
N PHE A 142 11.15 10.99 6.49
CA PHE A 142 11.87 9.78 6.90
C PHE A 142 11.28 9.18 8.18
N LEU A 143 11.05 9.99 9.22
CA LEU A 143 10.47 9.49 10.46
C LEU A 143 9.06 8.92 10.24
N ALA A 144 8.22 9.61 9.47
CA ALA A 144 6.90 9.12 9.09
C ALA A 144 6.99 7.80 8.33
N SER A 145 7.97 7.64 7.44
CA SER A 145 8.19 6.39 6.70
C SER A 145 8.53 5.24 7.64
N PHE A 146 9.37 5.46 8.66
CA PHE A 146 9.65 4.46 9.69
C PHE A 146 8.40 4.08 10.48
N TYR A 147 7.55 5.05 10.84
CA TYR A 147 6.27 4.75 11.48
C TYR A 147 5.34 3.93 10.60
N ASN A 148 5.26 4.24 9.31
CA ASN A 148 4.39 3.52 8.40
C ASN A 148 4.87 2.09 8.16
N ILE A 149 6.20 1.87 8.06
CA ILE A 149 6.80 0.54 8.08
C ILE A 149 6.41 -0.19 9.38
N GLY A 150 6.64 0.43 10.54
CA GLY A 150 6.33 -0.14 11.85
C GLY A 150 4.84 -0.52 11.98
N ALA A 151 3.93 0.32 11.50
CA ALA A 151 2.50 0.05 11.48
C ALA A 151 2.15 -1.15 10.58
N GLY A 152 2.72 -1.23 9.37
CA GLY A 152 2.52 -2.35 8.47
C GLY A 152 3.04 -3.68 9.03
N LEU A 153 4.23 -3.67 9.65
CA LEU A 153 4.79 -4.84 10.31
C LEU A 153 3.95 -5.27 11.52
N SER A 154 3.51 -4.32 12.34
CA SER A 154 2.67 -4.59 13.51
C SER A 154 1.33 -5.19 13.10
N ALA A 155 0.68 -4.64 12.08
CA ALA A 155 -0.55 -5.20 11.53
C ALA A 155 -0.36 -6.64 11.03
N SER A 156 0.76 -6.91 10.35
CA SER A 156 1.09 -8.25 9.85
C SER A 156 1.31 -9.26 10.98
N LEU A 157 2.00 -8.85 12.06
CA LEU A 157 2.19 -9.68 13.25
C LEU A 157 0.86 -9.95 13.97
N LEU A 158 -0.02 -8.95 14.08
CA LEU A 158 -1.34 -9.12 14.69
C LEU A 158 -2.21 -10.09 13.91
N VAL A 159 -2.24 -9.98 12.58
CA VAL A 159 -2.97 -10.94 11.72
C VAL A 159 -2.39 -12.35 11.88
N GLY A 160 -1.06 -12.48 11.90
CA GLY A 160 -0.39 -13.77 12.16
C GLY A 160 -0.75 -14.37 13.52
N LEU A 161 -0.82 -13.55 14.57
CA LEU A 161 -1.27 -13.97 15.89
C LEU A 161 -2.72 -14.44 15.90
N VAL A 162 -3.62 -13.73 15.21
CA VAL A 162 -5.02 -14.13 15.07
C VAL A 162 -5.14 -15.50 14.39
N PHE A 163 -4.39 -15.75 13.32
CA PHE A 163 -4.36 -17.05 12.66
C PHE A 163 -3.82 -18.15 13.58
N PHE A 164 -2.74 -17.88 14.32
CA PHE A 164 -2.19 -18.81 15.30
C PHE A 164 -3.20 -19.18 16.39
N LEU A 165 -3.91 -18.20 16.96
CA LEU A 165 -4.90 -18.41 18.02
C LEU A 165 -6.18 -19.07 17.52
N SER A 166 -6.65 -18.71 16.32
CA SER A 166 -7.87 -19.27 15.72
C SER A 166 -7.66 -20.68 15.14
N GLY A 167 -6.42 -21.15 15.05
CA GLY A 167 -6.10 -22.45 14.45
C GLY A 167 -6.40 -22.52 12.95
N ILE A 168 -6.62 -21.36 12.30
CA ILE A 168 -6.71 -21.24 10.85
C ILE A 168 -5.33 -21.60 10.29
N GLY A 169 -5.28 -22.57 9.38
CA GLY A 169 -4.05 -23.18 8.86
C GLY A 169 -3.61 -24.49 9.54
N LYS A 170 -4.33 -24.97 10.58
CA LYS A 170 -4.09 -26.29 11.20
C LYS A 170 -4.72 -27.48 10.46
N LYS A 171 -5.05 -27.36 9.17
CA LYS A 171 -5.55 -28.49 8.38
C LYS A 171 -4.40 -29.21 7.66
N ALA A 172 -4.08 -30.39 8.23
CA ALA A 172 -3.37 -31.56 7.69
C ALA A 172 -1.91 -31.38 7.23
#